data_AF-A0A4U9UYT5-F1
#
_entry.id   AF-A0A4U9UYT5-F1
#
_cell.length_a   1.000
_cell.length_b   1.000
_cell.length_c   1.000
_cell.angle_alpha   90.00
_cell.angle_beta   90.00
_cell.angle_gamma   90.00
#
_symmetry.space_group_name_H-M   'P 1'
#
loop_
_entity.id
_entity.type
_entity.pdbx_description
1 polymer ?
#
loop_
_entity_poly.entity_id
_entity_poly.type
_entity_poly.pdbx_seq_one_letter_code
_entity_poly.pdbx_strand_id
1 'polypeptide(L)'
;MKTIKSIILPVTLLGLLAASCSKVKDLVPSQGQEADTQAKSLKKYVFGPTVFNLSNFDKDGVKGLLNKTKQNSLTFLKDSIWADGTGKTAFYESTEIPAVLDDTRKKLYLGAIIKGEDAINVDNVNTVFIAPQHRNPITMYVNFPTDSIARTSLPSIRVEREYLRNALKAGSGTQIQSFTYEQSQFQKTEELKKSFGANLDLGKILKIDYLDTLSKSKFKTKVRAEFTQENFSVNIEPPIYEPFLKESFDIKTIGPYEPLIVSSVTYGRKGIFIMESDSSYSMVKQTLNVAFNLSAEMLGVSATGKLGDKFYAELNLRLTKEQKATIQNARIKVYIIGVDGKSTVEAVTGGLAGFAKVIAQNGDFTPDNPGVILYYSLNYLRDFGTFRNKFQLNITN
;
A
#
# COMPACT_ATOMS: atom_id res chain seq x y z
N MET A 1 -41.38 -55.51 36.12
CA MET A 1 -40.39 -56.60 36.30
C MET A 1 -39.14 -56.22 35.51
N LYS A 2 -37.99 -56.16 36.20
CA LYS A 2 -36.60 -56.03 35.70
C LYS A 2 -36.15 -54.71 35.04
N THR A 3 -35.58 -53.87 35.88
CA THR A 3 -34.37 -53.04 35.66
C THR A 3 -33.22 -53.86 35.08
N ILE A 4 -32.50 -53.32 34.09
CA ILE A 4 -31.12 -53.74 33.75
C ILE A 4 -30.24 -52.49 33.66
N LYS A 5 -29.28 -52.42 34.58
CA LYS A 5 -28.14 -51.50 34.61
C LYS A 5 -27.18 -51.87 33.48
N SER A 6 -26.69 -50.90 32.70
CA SER A 6 -25.55 -51.12 31.82
C SER A 6 -24.27 -50.72 32.55
N ILE A 7 -23.35 -51.67 32.60
CA ILE A 7 -22.04 -51.62 33.27
C ILE A 7 -21.04 -50.96 32.33
N ILE A 8 -20.36 -49.92 32.82
CA ILE A 8 -19.17 -49.34 32.17
C ILE A 8 -17.97 -50.19 32.60
N LEU A 9 -17.29 -50.82 31.64
CA LEU A 9 -15.97 -51.45 31.83
C LEU A 9 -14.90 -50.56 31.18
N PRO A 10 -13.80 -50.23 31.88
CA PRO A 10 -12.69 -49.51 31.29
C PRO A 10 -11.77 -50.50 30.56
N VAL A 11 -11.55 -50.31 29.26
CA VAL A 11 -10.51 -51.02 28.52
C VAL A 11 -9.23 -50.20 28.65
N THR A 12 -8.34 -50.65 29.54
CA THR A 12 -6.93 -50.30 29.57
C THR A 12 -6.22 -51.01 28.42
N LEU A 13 -5.64 -50.23 27.49
CA LEU A 13 -4.68 -50.75 26.52
C LEU A 13 -3.34 -50.05 26.75
N LEU A 14 -2.47 -50.72 27.50
CA LEU A 14 -1.05 -50.42 27.59
C LEU A 14 -0.35 -51.23 26.49
N GLY A 15 0.39 -50.59 25.59
CA GLY A 15 1.09 -51.33 24.53
C GLY A 15 1.92 -50.48 23.58
N LEU A 16 3.20 -50.30 23.94
CA LEU A 16 4.39 -50.05 23.11
C LEU A 16 4.38 -48.88 22.09
N LEU A 17 5.08 -47.81 22.49
CA LEU A 17 5.78 -46.89 21.60
C LEU A 17 6.88 -47.64 20.83
N ALA A 18 6.63 -47.95 19.57
CA ALA A 18 7.67 -48.23 18.59
C ALA A 18 7.82 -47.01 17.69
N ALA A 19 8.92 -46.28 17.87
CA ALA A 19 9.32 -45.19 17.00
C ALA A 19 9.62 -45.75 15.60
N SER A 20 8.72 -45.49 14.65
CA SER A 20 8.98 -45.67 13.22
C SER A 20 9.12 -44.28 12.59
N CYS A 21 10.37 -43.86 12.43
CA CYS A 21 10.76 -42.80 11.51
C CYS A 21 10.42 -43.24 10.07
N SER A 22 9.17 -43.06 9.66
CA SER A 22 8.87 -42.98 8.24
C SER A 22 9.38 -41.61 7.78
N LYS A 23 10.45 -41.64 6.97
CA LYS A 23 10.92 -40.48 6.22
C LYS A 23 9.73 -39.89 5.48
N VAL A 24 9.20 -38.79 6.00
CA VAL A 24 8.47 -37.83 5.19
C VAL A 24 9.48 -37.43 4.11
N LYS A 25 9.29 -37.96 2.91
CA LYS A 25 9.95 -37.40 1.74
C LYS A 25 9.51 -35.95 1.73
N ASP A 26 10.45 -35.05 2.03
CA ASP A 26 10.32 -33.66 1.68
C ASP A 26 9.86 -33.64 0.22
N LEU A 27 8.61 -33.24 0.00
CA LEU A 27 8.15 -32.76 -1.28
C LEU A 27 8.85 -31.41 -1.47
N VAL A 28 10.16 -31.48 -1.71
CA VAL A 28 10.87 -30.47 -2.48
C VAL A 28 10.07 -30.39 -3.78
N PRO A 29 9.48 -29.23 -4.14
CA PRO A 29 8.93 -29.07 -5.46
C PRO A 29 10.03 -29.49 -6.44
N SER A 30 9.77 -30.53 -7.22
CA SER A 30 10.57 -30.86 -8.40
C SER A 30 10.90 -29.55 -9.08
N GLN A 31 12.17 -29.31 -9.44
CA GLN A 31 12.57 -28.18 -10.27
C GLN A 31 11.54 -28.03 -11.40
N GLY A 32 10.62 -27.09 -11.22
CA GLY A 32 9.52 -26.90 -12.13
C GLY A 32 10.17 -26.47 -13.44
N GLN A 33 9.85 -27.16 -14.52
CA GLN A 33 10.11 -26.62 -15.84
C GLN A 33 9.45 -25.24 -15.88
N GLU A 34 10.24 -24.16 -15.79
CA GLU A 34 9.74 -22.81 -16.03
C GLU A 34 9.04 -22.84 -17.39
N ALA A 35 7.78 -22.42 -17.43
CA ALA A 35 7.04 -22.28 -18.67
C ALA A 35 7.92 -21.52 -19.69
N ASP A 36 8.14 -22.09 -20.87
CA ASP A 36 9.00 -21.44 -21.85
C ASP A 36 8.32 -20.18 -22.37
N THR A 37 8.97 -19.02 -22.21
CA THR A 37 8.39 -17.72 -22.54
C THR A 37 9.20 -17.02 -23.61
N GLN A 38 8.52 -16.43 -24.60
CA GLN A 38 9.18 -15.61 -25.63
C GLN A 38 9.91 -14.39 -25.05
N ALA A 39 9.55 -13.99 -23.84
CA ALA A 39 10.17 -12.89 -23.09
C ALA A 39 11.65 -13.14 -22.76
N LYS A 40 12.14 -14.39 -22.79
CA LYS A 40 13.57 -14.72 -22.61
C LYS A 40 14.49 -14.01 -23.60
N SER A 41 13.98 -13.62 -24.77
CA SER A 41 14.72 -12.89 -25.80
C SER A 41 14.88 -11.38 -25.53
N LEU A 42 14.13 -10.83 -24.57
CA LEU A 42 14.12 -9.40 -24.26
C LEU A 42 14.97 -9.09 -23.03
N LYS A 43 15.57 -7.89 -23.02
CA LYS A 43 16.34 -7.40 -21.87
C LYS A 43 15.42 -6.69 -20.88
N LYS A 44 15.69 -6.82 -19.59
CA LYS A 44 15.05 -6.01 -18.54
C LYS A 44 15.46 -4.55 -18.69
N TYR A 45 14.50 -3.63 -18.61
CA TYR A 45 14.81 -2.20 -18.53
C TYR A 45 15.44 -1.88 -17.17
N VAL A 46 16.48 -1.03 -17.18
CA VAL A 46 17.20 -0.64 -15.95
C VAL A 46 16.88 0.80 -15.61
N PHE A 47 16.15 1.00 -14.52
CA PHE A 47 15.85 2.33 -14.00
C PHE A 47 16.97 2.85 -13.10
N GLY A 48 17.26 4.15 -13.21
CA GLY A 48 17.94 4.87 -12.14
C GLY A 48 17.05 4.98 -10.90
N PRO A 49 17.62 5.18 -9.70
CA PRO A 49 16.80 5.35 -8.50
C PRO A 49 15.96 6.63 -8.59
N THR A 50 14.74 6.57 -8.07
CA THR A 50 13.94 7.77 -7.81
C THR A 50 14.60 8.56 -6.69
N VAL A 51 14.99 9.80 -6.95
CA VAL A 51 15.74 10.64 -6.01
C VAL A 51 14.81 11.56 -5.22
N PHE A 52 14.94 11.54 -3.90
CA PHE A 52 14.32 12.50 -2.99
C PHE A 52 15.39 13.26 -2.23
N ASN A 53 15.28 14.59 -2.21
CA ASN A 53 16.15 15.46 -1.43
C ASN A 53 15.38 15.94 -0.21
N LEU A 54 15.85 15.58 0.97
CA LEU A 54 15.19 15.79 2.25
C LEU A 54 16.10 16.64 3.15
N SER A 55 15.46 17.42 4.01
CA SER A 55 16.13 18.17 5.06
C SER A 55 16.08 17.40 6.38
N ASN A 56 17.19 17.36 7.14
CA ASN A 56 17.32 16.57 8.37
C ASN A 56 16.70 17.28 9.59
N PHE A 57 15.39 17.51 9.58
CA PHE A 57 14.71 18.10 10.75
C PHE A 57 14.48 17.12 11.90
N ASP A 58 14.55 15.80 11.66
CA ASP A 58 14.36 14.79 12.70
C ASP A 58 15.71 14.11 13.02
N LYS A 59 16.21 14.33 14.24
CA LYS A 59 17.50 13.77 14.73
C LYS A 59 17.51 12.24 14.77
N ASP A 60 16.34 11.61 14.70
CA ASP A 60 16.20 10.15 14.60
C ASP A 60 16.56 9.60 13.20
N GLY A 61 16.72 10.46 12.20
CA GLY A 61 17.15 10.09 10.86
C GLY A 61 16.34 8.95 10.22
N VAL A 62 17.01 8.18 9.36
CA VAL A 62 16.53 6.97 8.68
C VAL A 62 15.80 5.97 9.60
N LYS A 63 16.03 5.99 10.92
CA LYS A 63 15.31 5.11 11.85
C LYS A 63 13.83 5.46 11.99
N GLY A 64 13.45 6.73 11.86
CA GLY A 64 12.04 7.15 11.79
C GLY A 64 11.32 6.69 10.50
N LEU A 65 12.09 6.34 9.48
CA LEU A 65 11.62 5.75 8.22
C LEU A 65 11.34 4.24 8.34
N LEU A 66 11.84 3.59 9.40
CA LEU A 66 11.93 2.13 9.54
C LEU A 66 11.19 1.60 10.78
N ASN A 67 10.16 2.29 11.26
CA ASN A 67 9.45 1.86 12.47
C ASN A 67 8.61 0.59 12.22
N LYS A 68 9.26 -0.55 12.52
CA LYS A 68 8.88 -1.95 12.85
C LYS A 68 7.57 -2.62 12.41
N THR A 69 6.50 -1.96 11.99
CA THR A 69 5.24 -2.67 11.66
C THR A 69 5.02 -2.90 10.16
N LYS A 70 5.73 -2.20 9.27
CA LYS A 70 5.62 -2.41 7.82
C LYS A 70 6.98 -2.47 7.11
N GLN A 71 7.85 -3.37 7.57
CA GLN A 71 9.11 -3.69 6.89
C GLN A 71 8.94 -4.36 5.51
N ASN A 72 7.70 -4.65 5.09
CA ASN A 72 7.49 -5.53 3.93
C ASN A 72 7.57 -4.83 2.57
N SER A 73 7.43 -3.50 2.49
CA SER A 73 7.42 -2.82 1.19
C SER A 73 8.60 -1.93 0.89
N LEU A 74 9.39 -1.48 1.86
CA LEU A 74 10.64 -0.74 1.63
C LEU A 74 11.82 -1.48 2.25
N THR A 75 12.74 -1.95 1.41
CA THR A 75 13.95 -2.66 1.82
C THR A 75 15.14 -1.71 1.77
N PHE A 76 15.84 -1.54 2.89
CA PHE A 76 17.10 -0.80 2.93
C PHE A 76 18.20 -1.58 2.20
N LEU A 77 18.95 -0.89 1.34
CA LEU A 77 20.04 -1.49 0.57
C LEU A 77 21.41 -1.11 1.14
N LYS A 78 21.65 0.19 1.31
CA LYS A 78 22.92 0.75 1.80
C LYS A 78 22.77 2.23 2.09
N ASP A 79 23.70 2.80 2.86
CA ASP A 79 23.87 4.24 3.02
C ASP A 79 25.34 4.66 2.91
N SER A 80 25.55 5.97 2.82
CA SER A 80 26.88 6.60 2.76
C SER A 80 26.79 8.03 3.28
N ILE A 81 27.80 8.46 4.03
CA ILE A 81 27.97 9.84 4.49
C ILE A 81 28.70 10.61 3.39
N TRP A 82 28.30 11.85 3.13
CA TRP A 82 28.97 12.70 2.15
C TRP A 82 30.38 13.07 2.62
N ALA A 83 31.32 13.22 1.69
CA ALA A 83 32.74 13.44 2.00
C ALA A 83 32.99 14.70 2.85
N ASP A 84 32.12 15.71 2.71
CA ASP A 84 32.16 16.97 3.45
C ASP A 84 31.45 16.90 4.82
N GLY A 85 30.83 15.77 5.17
CA GLY A 85 30.07 15.59 6.39
C GLY A 85 28.80 16.44 6.47
N THR A 86 28.33 17.04 5.35
CA THR A 86 27.14 17.91 5.34
C THR A 86 25.83 17.15 5.12
N GLY A 87 25.89 15.83 4.95
CA GLY A 87 24.72 14.99 4.78
C GLY A 87 25.04 13.52 4.56
N LYS A 88 24.00 12.77 4.20
CA LYS A 88 24.09 11.35 3.88
C LYS A 88 23.13 10.98 2.76
N THR A 89 23.44 9.88 2.09
CA THR A 89 22.57 9.24 1.11
C THR A 89 22.20 7.84 1.57
N ALA A 90 20.92 7.49 1.50
CA ALA A 90 20.42 6.13 1.76
C ALA A 90 19.68 5.59 0.53
N PHE A 91 19.91 4.32 0.21
CA PHE A 91 19.32 3.62 -0.92
C PHE A 91 18.33 2.58 -0.44
N TYR A 92 17.19 2.51 -1.11
CA TYR A 92 16.11 1.57 -0.82
C TYR A 92 15.59 0.93 -2.10
N GLU A 93 14.85 -0.16 -1.94
CA GLU A 93 13.99 -0.69 -2.98
C GLU A 93 12.58 -0.98 -2.45
N SER A 94 11.60 -0.98 -3.36
CA SER A 94 10.22 -1.38 -3.07
C SER A 94 9.65 -2.24 -4.16
N THR A 95 8.79 -3.18 -3.76
CA THR A 95 7.94 -3.97 -4.66
C THR A 95 6.56 -3.32 -4.87
N GLU A 96 6.21 -2.32 -4.06
CA GLU A 96 4.95 -1.57 -4.14
C GLU A 96 5.15 -0.31 -4.97
N ILE A 97 4.34 -0.15 -6.03
CA ILE A 97 4.31 1.06 -6.85
C ILE A 97 3.03 1.83 -6.52
N PRO A 98 3.10 3.14 -6.19
CA PRO A 98 1.94 3.88 -5.72
C PRO A 98 0.99 4.25 -6.86
N ALA A 99 -0.32 4.09 -6.63
CA ALA A 99 -1.40 4.44 -7.55
C ALA A 99 -2.11 5.72 -7.08
N VAL A 100 -1.40 6.85 -7.12
CA VAL A 100 -1.82 8.11 -6.48
C VAL A 100 -2.94 8.84 -7.23
N LEU A 101 -2.90 8.84 -8.56
CA LEU A 101 -3.85 9.58 -9.40
C LEU A 101 -5.06 8.72 -9.76
N ASP A 102 -6.25 9.34 -9.79
CA ASP A 102 -7.51 8.70 -10.22
C ASP A 102 -7.38 8.04 -11.59
N ASP A 103 -6.74 8.72 -12.55
CA ASP A 103 -6.60 8.23 -13.91
C ASP A 103 -5.67 7.03 -14.02
N THR A 104 -4.62 6.99 -13.19
CA THR A 104 -3.76 5.80 -13.05
C THR A 104 -4.59 4.61 -12.56
N ARG A 105 -5.40 4.79 -11.51
CA ARG A 105 -6.24 3.72 -10.95
C ARG A 105 -7.30 3.19 -11.92
N LYS A 106 -7.82 4.01 -12.83
CA LYS A 106 -8.79 3.56 -13.86
C LYS A 106 -8.16 2.61 -14.88
N LYS A 107 -6.85 2.67 -15.07
CA LYS A 107 -6.11 1.85 -16.03
C LYS A 107 -5.49 0.61 -15.41
N LEU A 108 -5.32 0.57 -14.09
CA LEU A 108 -4.77 -0.57 -13.36
C LEU A 108 -5.83 -1.66 -13.17
N TYR A 109 -5.46 -2.90 -13.49
CA TYR A 109 -6.21 -4.11 -13.16
C TYR A 109 -5.29 -5.33 -13.20
N LEU A 110 -5.65 -6.39 -12.48
CA LEU A 110 -4.89 -7.64 -12.46
C LEU A 110 -4.71 -8.24 -13.86
N GLY A 111 -3.47 -8.64 -14.17
CA GLY A 111 -3.12 -9.19 -15.48
C GLY A 111 -2.95 -8.15 -16.60
N ALA A 112 -3.10 -6.85 -16.29
CA ALA A 112 -2.70 -5.79 -17.20
C ALA A 112 -1.21 -5.90 -17.52
N ILE A 113 -0.84 -5.74 -18.79
CA ILE A 113 0.55 -5.77 -19.24
C ILE A 113 1.04 -4.34 -19.41
N ILE A 114 2.23 -4.04 -18.90
CA ILE A 114 2.88 -2.74 -18.98
C ILE A 114 4.24 -2.93 -19.67
N LYS A 115 4.64 -1.96 -20.49
CA LYS A 115 5.98 -1.97 -21.10
C LYS A 115 7.06 -1.87 -20.03
N GLY A 116 8.19 -2.55 -20.23
CA GLY A 116 9.26 -2.61 -19.23
C GLY A 116 9.79 -1.22 -18.84
N GLU A 117 9.92 -0.32 -19.81
CA GLU A 117 10.38 1.06 -19.67
C GLU A 117 9.37 2.00 -18.99
N ASP A 118 8.09 1.61 -18.90
CA ASP A 118 7.01 2.42 -18.31
C ASP A 118 6.72 2.04 -16.85
N ALA A 119 7.41 1.04 -16.29
CA ALA A 119 7.11 0.44 -14.99
C ALA A 119 6.92 1.44 -13.84
N ILE A 120 7.74 2.50 -13.82
CA ILE A 120 7.74 3.53 -12.76
C ILE A 120 7.08 4.84 -13.21
N ASN A 121 6.45 4.88 -14.38
CA ASN A 121 5.74 6.06 -14.88
C ASN A 121 4.34 6.16 -14.25
N VAL A 122 4.32 6.47 -12.95
CA VAL A 122 3.10 6.50 -12.13
C VAL A 122 2.11 7.61 -12.51
N ASP A 123 2.57 8.67 -13.19
CA ASP A 123 1.74 9.78 -13.69
C ASP A 123 0.93 9.39 -14.92
N ASN A 124 1.41 8.43 -15.71
CA ASN A 124 0.79 8.03 -16.97
C ASN A 124 0.98 6.55 -17.24
N VAL A 125 0.52 5.70 -16.31
CA VAL A 125 0.51 4.26 -16.52
C VAL A 125 -0.31 3.96 -17.76
N ASN A 126 0.25 3.18 -18.69
CA ASN A 126 -0.44 2.72 -19.90
C ASN A 126 -0.34 1.20 -19.98
N THR A 127 -1.47 0.57 -20.26
CA THR A 127 -1.55 -0.88 -20.39
C THR A 127 -1.59 -1.27 -21.86
N VAL A 128 -1.05 -2.45 -22.15
CA VAL A 128 -0.98 -3.01 -23.49
C VAL A 128 -2.13 -4.00 -23.63
N PHE A 129 -3.05 -3.69 -24.52
CA PHE A 129 -4.15 -4.59 -24.84
C PHE A 129 -3.64 -5.79 -25.63
N ILE A 130 -3.85 -7.00 -25.09
CA ILE A 130 -3.59 -8.25 -25.79
C ILE A 130 -4.92 -9.00 -25.89
N ALA A 131 -5.28 -9.38 -27.11
CA ALA A 131 -6.57 -10.01 -27.39
C ALA A 131 -6.65 -11.43 -26.77
N PRO A 132 -7.85 -11.91 -26.39
CA PRO A 132 -8.01 -13.18 -25.64
C PRO A 132 -7.43 -14.41 -26.34
N GLN A 133 -7.44 -14.45 -27.68
CA GLN A 133 -6.89 -15.57 -28.43
C GLN A 133 -5.38 -15.76 -28.21
N HIS A 134 -4.69 -14.69 -27.82
CA HIS A 134 -3.25 -14.62 -27.58
C HIS A 134 -2.87 -14.75 -26.09
N ARG A 135 -3.86 -14.85 -25.18
CA ARG A 135 -3.64 -14.97 -23.74
C ARG A 135 -4.00 -16.35 -23.23
N ASN A 136 -3.21 -16.85 -22.30
CA ASN A 136 -3.67 -17.90 -21.40
C ASN A 136 -4.35 -17.26 -20.18
N PRO A 137 -5.30 -17.94 -19.53
CA PRO A 137 -6.06 -17.34 -18.45
C PRO A 137 -5.20 -17.07 -17.21
N ILE A 138 -5.46 -15.94 -16.53
CA ILE A 138 -4.95 -15.68 -15.19
C ILE A 138 -5.93 -16.24 -14.15
N THR A 139 -5.42 -16.68 -13.01
CA THR A 139 -6.21 -17.01 -11.80
C THR A 139 -6.04 -15.89 -10.80
N MET A 140 -7.14 -15.31 -10.32
CA MET A 140 -7.17 -14.24 -9.32
C MET A 140 -7.58 -14.80 -7.95
N TYR A 141 -6.92 -14.31 -6.90
CA TYR A 141 -7.20 -14.64 -5.50
C TYR A 141 -7.02 -13.40 -4.59
N VAL A 142 -7.58 -13.43 -3.37
CA VAL A 142 -7.41 -12.36 -2.36
C VAL A 142 -6.62 -12.86 -1.16
N ASN A 143 -6.09 -11.94 -0.35
CA ASN A 143 -5.28 -12.27 0.84
C ASN A 143 -6.06 -12.27 2.17
N PHE A 144 -7.39 -12.31 2.14
CA PHE A 144 -8.23 -12.51 3.32
C PHE A 144 -9.00 -13.84 3.23
N PRO A 145 -9.51 -14.39 4.36
CA PRO A 145 -10.18 -15.69 4.37
C PRO A 145 -11.44 -15.73 3.48
N THR A 146 -11.35 -16.43 2.34
CA THR A 146 -12.46 -16.76 1.43
C THR A 146 -12.04 -17.90 0.48
N ASP A 147 -13.01 -18.66 -0.02
CA ASP A 147 -12.80 -19.67 -1.07
C ASP A 147 -12.97 -19.08 -2.49
N SER A 148 -13.15 -17.76 -2.60
CA SER A 148 -13.41 -17.10 -3.87
C SER A 148 -12.15 -17.03 -4.74
N ILE A 149 -12.20 -17.72 -5.88
CA ILE A 149 -11.22 -17.65 -6.97
C ILE A 149 -11.92 -17.33 -8.28
N ALA A 150 -11.21 -16.68 -9.21
CA ALA A 150 -11.74 -16.42 -10.55
C ALA A 150 -10.66 -16.59 -11.61
N ARG A 151 -11.03 -17.12 -12.78
CA ARG A 151 -10.11 -17.34 -13.90
C ARG A 151 -10.61 -16.65 -15.17
N THR A 152 -9.74 -15.92 -15.88
CA THR A 152 -10.11 -15.18 -17.10
C THR A 152 -8.95 -15.06 -18.09
N SER A 153 -9.24 -15.17 -19.38
CA SER A 153 -8.30 -14.84 -20.47
C SER A 153 -8.42 -13.40 -20.97
N LEU A 154 -9.43 -12.65 -20.52
CA LEU A 154 -9.66 -11.25 -20.82
C LEU A 154 -9.68 -10.44 -19.51
N PRO A 155 -8.52 -10.20 -18.89
CA PRO A 155 -8.45 -9.36 -17.70
C PRO A 155 -8.90 -7.94 -18.02
N SER A 156 -9.69 -7.37 -17.12
CA SER A 156 -10.13 -5.97 -17.17
C SER A 156 -10.54 -5.50 -15.79
N ILE A 157 -10.61 -4.18 -15.59
CA ILE A 157 -11.11 -3.58 -14.34
C ILE A 157 -12.54 -4.02 -14.01
N ARG A 158 -13.37 -4.32 -15.01
CA ARG A 158 -14.74 -4.83 -14.78
C ARG A 158 -14.70 -6.23 -14.17
N VAL A 159 -13.89 -7.11 -14.74
CA VAL A 159 -13.74 -8.50 -14.29
C VAL A 159 -13.14 -8.55 -12.89
N GLU A 160 -12.12 -7.73 -12.61
CA GLU A 160 -11.53 -7.63 -11.27
C GLU A 160 -12.56 -7.12 -10.24
N ARG A 161 -13.31 -6.06 -10.54
CA ARG A 161 -14.32 -5.52 -9.61
C ARG A 161 -15.46 -6.49 -9.34
N GLU A 162 -15.87 -7.25 -10.35
CA GLU A 162 -16.88 -8.30 -10.21
C GLU A 162 -16.37 -9.42 -9.30
N TYR A 163 -15.16 -9.92 -9.56
CA TYR A 163 -14.49 -10.88 -8.69
C TYR A 163 -14.38 -10.37 -7.26
N LEU A 164 -13.87 -9.14 -7.08
CA LEU A 164 -13.65 -8.55 -5.77
C LEU A 164 -14.95 -8.43 -4.98
N ARG A 165 -16.06 -7.98 -5.60
CA ARG A 165 -17.36 -7.91 -4.94
C ARG A 165 -17.82 -9.28 -4.44
N ASN A 166 -17.61 -10.32 -5.24
CA ASN A 166 -17.98 -11.70 -4.86
C ASN A 166 -17.09 -12.21 -3.72
N ALA A 167 -15.78 -11.98 -3.79
CA ALA A 167 -14.83 -12.34 -2.75
C ALA A 167 -15.16 -11.65 -1.42
N LEU A 168 -15.52 -10.36 -1.45
CA LEU A 168 -15.89 -9.61 -0.24
C LEU A 168 -17.20 -10.07 0.38
N LYS A 169 -18.18 -10.47 -0.44
CA LYS A 169 -19.45 -11.04 0.05
C LYS A 169 -19.28 -12.43 0.65
N ALA A 170 -18.38 -13.24 0.08
CA ALA A 170 -18.08 -14.58 0.56
C ALA A 170 -17.04 -14.60 1.69
N GLY A 171 -16.29 -13.51 1.87
CA GLY A 171 -15.22 -13.41 2.84
C GLY A 171 -15.72 -13.26 4.28
N SER A 172 -14.87 -13.65 5.22
CA SER A 172 -15.12 -13.49 6.66
C SER A 172 -13.90 -12.89 7.37
N GLY A 173 -14.07 -12.47 8.62
CA GLY A 173 -13.00 -11.91 9.45
C GLY A 173 -12.68 -10.44 9.17
N THR A 174 -11.63 -9.93 9.82
CA THR A 174 -11.15 -8.55 9.67
C THR A 174 -10.48 -8.40 8.31
N GLN A 175 -10.99 -7.46 7.50
CA GLN A 175 -10.48 -7.14 6.16
C GLN A 175 -9.63 -5.86 6.16
N ILE A 176 -9.03 -5.53 7.32
CA ILE A 176 -8.00 -4.49 7.48
C ILE A 176 -6.68 -5.22 7.73
N GLN A 177 -5.77 -5.14 6.77
CA GLN A 177 -4.45 -5.76 6.80
C GLN A 177 -3.46 -4.94 7.62
N SER A 178 -3.46 -3.62 7.49
CA SER A 178 -2.55 -2.77 8.25
C SER A 178 -3.06 -1.34 8.41
N PHE A 179 -2.64 -0.69 9.51
CA PHE A 179 -2.74 0.76 9.69
C PHE A 179 -1.37 1.28 10.11
N THR A 180 -0.79 2.16 9.30
CA THR A 180 0.49 2.80 9.58
C THR A 180 0.34 4.31 9.61
N TYR A 181 1.21 4.98 10.35
CA TYR A 181 1.33 6.43 10.28
C TYR A 181 2.79 6.85 10.31
N GLU A 182 3.08 7.96 9.62
CA GLU A 182 4.40 8.59 9.59
C GLU A 182 4.21 10.10 9.64
N GLN A 183 5.09 10.81 10.35
CA GLN A 183 5.12 12.26 10.30
C GLN A 183 6.55 12.81 10.33
N SER A 184 6.76 13.94 9.67
CA SER A 184 8.04 14.64 9.62
C SER A 184 7.85 16.12 9.33
N GLN A 185 8.74 16.95 9.85
CA GLN A 185 8.85 18.34 9.44
C GLN A 185 9.49 18.43 8.05
N PHE A 186 9.14 19.45 7.27
CA PHE A 186 9.73 19.72 5.95
C PHE A 186 9.92 21.22 5.71
N GLN A 187 10.81 21.59 4.79
CA GLN A 187 11.04 22.99 4.41
C GLN A 187 10.66 23.26 2.97
N LYS A 188 11.06 22.38 2.06
CA LYS A 188 10.82 22.50 0.63
C LYS A 188 9.60 21.70 0.24
N THR A 189 8.77 22.26 -0.63
CA THR A 189 7.54 21.60 -1.10
C THR A 189 7.82 20.29 -1.81
N GLU A 190 8.99 20.15 -2.45
CA GLU A 190 9.44 18.92 -3.11
C GLU A 190 9.60 17.74 -2.15
N GLU A 191 9.84 17.99 -0.85
CA GLU A 191 9.94 16.95 0.16
C GLU A 191 8.61 16.19 0.34
N LEU A 192 7.48 16.81 -0.03
CA LEU A 192 6.17 16.16 0.00
C LEU A 192 6.06 14.99 -0.97
N LYS A 193 6.91 14.92 -2.02
CA LYS A 193 6.94 13.78 -2.94
C LYS A 193 7.22 12.45 -2.21
N LYS A 194 7.94 12.51 -1.08
CA LYS A 194 8.17 11.36 -0.21
C LYS A 194 6.85 10.70 0.24
N SER A 195 5.84 11.49 0.59
CA SER A 195 4.53 11.01 1.04
C SER A 195 3.79 10.19 0.00
N PHE A 196 4.13 10.39 -1.26
CA PHE A 196 3.52 9.71 -2.39
C PHE A 196 4.33 8.51 -2.87
N GLY A 197 5.56 8.30 -2.38
CA GLY A 197 6.40 7.17 -2.76
C GLY A 197 6.87 7.19 -4.22
N ALA A 198 6.71 8.32 -4.93
CA ALA A 198 7.10 8.46 -6.32
C ALA A 198 7.43 9.91 -6.68
N ASN A 199 8.15 10.10 -7.79
CA ASN A 199 8.42 11.42 -8.35
C ASN A 199 7.22 11.91 -9.18
N LEU A 200 6.20 12.43 -8.50
CA LEU A 200 4.97 12.94 -9.12
C LEU A 200 5.01 14.46 -9.29
N ASP A 201 4.20 14.96 -10.22
CA ASP A 201 3.86 16.37 -10.30
C ASP A 201 2.91 16.78 -9.16
N LEU A 202 3.47 17.41 -8.12
CA LEU A 202 2.70 17.90 -6.99
C LEU A 202 1.66 18.96 -7.38
N GLY A 203 1.86 19.69 -8.48
CA GLY A 203 0.92 20.70 -8.97
C GLY A 203 -0.40 20.08 -9.42
N LYS A 204 -0.35 18.87 -10.01
CA LYS A 204 -1.56 18.11 -10.37
C LYS A 204 -2.31 17.58 -9.14
N ILE A 205 -1.60 17.33 -8.04
CA ILE A 205 -2.17 16.72 -6.84
C ILE A 205 -2.70 17.77 -5.87
N LEU A 206 -1.87 18.76 -5.52
CA LEU A 206 -2.14 19.73 -4.45
C LEU A 206 -2.59 21.10 -4.94
N LYS A 207 -2.56 21.31 -6.27
CA LYS A 207 -2.74 22.58 -7.00
C LYS A 207 -1.56 23.56 -6.82
N ILE A 208 -1.21 24.24 -7.91
CA ILE A 208 -0.04 25.14 -7.99
C ILE A 208 -0.19 26.34 -7.04
N ASP A 209 -1.38 26.94 -6.97
CA ASP A 209 -1.70 28.07 -6.10
C ASP A 209 -1.43 27.77 -4.61
N TYR A 210 -1.75 26.55 -4.18
CA TYR A 210 -1.47 26.10 -2.83
C TYR A 210 0.02 25.84 -2.60
N LEU A 211 0.73 25.23 -3.56
CA LEU A 211 2.17 25.03 -3.44
C LEU A 211 2.91 26.38 -3.33
N ASP A 212 2.50 27.38 -4.10
CA ASP A 212 3.02 28.75 -4.00
C ASP A 212 2.76 29.33 -2.61
N THR A 213 1.55 29.15 -2.08
CA THR A 213 1.18 29.62 -0.75
C THR A 213 1.95 28.90 0.37
N LEU A 214 2.24 27.61 0.19
CA LEU A 214 3.00 26.78 1.12
C LEU A 214 4.50 27.12 1.10
N SER A 215 5.04 27.40 -0.07
CA SER A 215 6.45 27.81 -0.24
C SER A 215 6.75 29.16 0.41
N LYS A 216 5.78 30.09 0.39
CA LYS A 216 5.86 31.44 0.98
C LYS A 216 5.32 31.52 2.42
N SER A 217 5.03 30.37 3.02
CA SER A 217 4.46 30.29 4.35
C SER A 217 5.35 30.97 5.39
N LYS A 218 4.72 31.74 6.28
CA LYS A 218 5.38 32.40 7.43
C LYS A 218 5.23 31.63 8.74
N PHE A 219 4.50 30.52 8.72
CA PHE A 219 4.35 29.67 9.90
C PHE A 219 5.71 29.10 10.32
N LYS A 220 5.96 29.06 11.63
CA LYS A 220 7.23 28.56 12.18
C LYS A 220 7.50 27.09 11.85
N THR A 221 6.45 26.27 11.79
CA THR A 221 6.53 24.82 11.63
C THR A 221 5.65 24.37 10.47
N LYS A 222 6.21 23.53 9.59
CA LYS A 222 5.49 22.81 8.53
C LYS A 222 5.69 21.31 8.72
N VAL A 223 4.60 20.59 8.99
CA VAL A 223 4.62 19.14 9.21
C VAL A 223 3.84 18.46 8.10
N ARG A 224 4.44 17.42 7.51
CA ARG A 224 3.70 16.40 6.78
C ARG A 224 3.41 15.25 7.72
N ALA A 225 2.18 14.77 7.71
CA ALA A 225 1.82 13.54 8.38
C ALA A 225 0.95 12.70 7.46
N GLU A 226 1.10 11.39 7.53
CA GLU A 226 0.25 10.49 6.79
C GLU A 226 -0.19 9.33 7.64
N PHE A 227 -1.36 8.81 7.30
CA PHE A 227 -1.79 7.49 7.70
C PHE A 227 -2.08 6.68 6.43
N THR A 228 -1.81 5.39 6.47
CA THR A 228 -2.17 4.44 5.42
C THR A 228 -2.92 3.28 6.07
N GLN A 229 -4.15 3.08 5.65
CA GLN A 229 -4.96 1.91 5.96
C GLN A 229 -4.97 0.99 4.74
N GLU A 230 -4.36 -0.17 4.85
CA GLU A 230 -4.48 -1.22 3.85
C GLU A 230 -5.54 -2.20 4.28
N ASN A 231 -6.50 -2.43 3.39
CA ASN A 231 -7.60 -3.33 3.64
C ASN A 231 -7.17 -4.74 3.27
N PHE A 232 -6.88 -4.96 1.99
CA PHE A 232 -6.49 -6.26 1.45
C PHE A 232 -5.78 -6.08 0.11
N SER A 233 -5.24 -7.18 -0.42
CA SER A 233 -4.68 -7.26 -1.76
C SER A 233 -5.40 -8.32 -2.59
N VAL A 234 -5.60 -8.00 -3.86
CA VAL A 234 -6.04 -8.94 -4.91
C VAL A 234 -4.82 -9.30 -5.73
N ASN A 235 -4.63 -10.57 -6.07
CA ASN A 235 -3.39 -11.11 -6.63
C ASN A 235 -3.70 -12.06 -7.80
N ILE A 236 -2.70 -12.30 -8.66
CA ILE A 236 -2.73 -13.40 -9.62
C ILE A 236 -1.74 -14.49 -9.25
N GLU A 237 -2.07 -15.74 -9.57
CA GLU A 237 -1.15 -16.86 -9.44
C GLU A 237 0.01 -16.77 -10.46
N PRO A 238 1.20 -17.27 -10.11
CA PRO A 238 2.26 -17.49 -11.08
C PRO A 238 1.81 -18.42 -12.22
N PRO A 239 2.40 -18.27 -13.43
CA PRO A 239 2.10 -19.15 -14.57
C PRO A 239 2.80 -20.50 -14.40
N ILE A 240 2.23 -21.41 -13.59
CA ILE A 240 2.86 -22.71 -13.24
C ILE A 240 2.90 -23.67 -14.44
N TYR A 241 1.82 -23.75 -15.22
CA TYR A 241 1.67 -24.76 -16.29
C TYR A 241 1.79 -24.18 -17.70
N GLU A 242 1.41 -22.92 -17.88
CA GLU A 242 1.35 -22.25 -19.18
C GLU A 242 1.78 -20.78 -19.02
N PRO A 243 2.53 -20.22 -19.98
CA PRO A 243 2.92 -18.81 -19.93
C PRO A 243 1.69 -17.90 -20.06
N PHE A 244 1.72 -16.67 -19.55
CA PHE A 244 0.56 -15.76 -19.67
C PHE A 244 0.18 -15.42 -21.12
N LEU A 245 1.16 -15.44 -22.03
CA LEU A 245 0.99 -15.18 -23.45
C LEU A 245 1.27 -16.45 -24.25
N LYS A 246 0.41 -16.74 -25.22
CA LYS A 246 0.59 -17.88 -26.12
C LYS A 246 1.69 -17.58 -27.14
N GLU A 247 2.27 -18.64 -27.69
CA GLU A 247 3.30 -18.54 -28.73
C GLU A 247 2.84 -17.80 -30.00
N SER A 248 1.54 -17.74 -30.25
CA SER A 248 0.97 -17.00 -31.38
C SER A 248 1.14 -15.48 -31.29
N PHE A 249 1.53 -14.94 -30.13
CA PHE A 249 1.71 -13.52 -29.92
C PHE A 249 3.18 -13.13 -29.99
N ASP A 250 3.54 -12.24 -30.92
CA ASP A 250 4.91 -11.70 -30.98
C ASP A 250 5.12 -10.66 -29.86
N ILE A 251 5.83 -11.05 -28.80
CA ILE A 251 6.09 -10.18 -27.66
C ILE A 251 6.87 -8.89 -28.00
N LYS A 252 7.61 -8.87 -29.11
CA LYS A 252 8.39 -7.69 -29.54
C LYS A 252 7.50 -6.54 -30.00
N THR A 253 6.24 -6.83 -30.34
CA THR A 253 5.22 -5.81 -30.65
C THR A 253 4.87 -4.93 -29.45
N ILE A 254 5.15 -5.39 -28.22
CA ILE A 254 4.94 -4.60 -27.00
C ILE A 254 6.02 -3.52 -26.87
N GLY A 255 7.27 -3.88 -27.17
CA GLY A 255 8.43 -3.00 -27.06
C GLY A 255 9.74 -3.77 -27.02
N PRO A 256 10.87 -3.05 -26.94
CA PRO A 256 12.21 -3.65 -26.98
C PRO A 256 12.66 -4.24 -25.63
N TYR A 257 11.93 -3.97 -24.54
CA TYR A 257 12.24 -4.44 -23.20
C TYR A 257 11.23 -5.47 -22.70
N GLU A 258 11.69 -6.28 -21.75
CA GLU A 258 10.88 -7.30 -21.10
C GLU A 258 9.64 -6.67 -20.44
N PRO A 259 8.41 -7.04 -20.86
CA PRO A 259 7.20 -6.45 -20.31
C PRO A 259 6.88 -7.01 -18.92
N LEU A 260 6.06 -6.25 -18.20
CA LEU A 260 5.62 -6.52 -16.84
C LEU A 260 4.13 -6.81 -16.81
N ILE A 261 3.69 -7.58 -15.84
CA ILE A 261 2.28 -7.85 -15.55
C ILE A 261 1.92 -7.31 -14.17
N VAL A 262 0.75 -6.66 -14.06
CA VAL A 262 0.17 -6.28 -12.77
C VAL A 262 -0.25 -7.55 -12.05
N SER A 263 0.54 -7.94 -11.07
CA SER A 263 0.41 -9.21 -10.36
C SER A 263 -0.40 -9.09 -9.08
N SER A 264 -0.42 -7.89 -8.49
CA SER A 264 -1.12 -7.61 -7.25
C SER A 264 -1.55 -6.16 -7.21
N VAL A 265 -2.71 -5.91 -6.60
CA VAL A 265 -3.23 -4.57 -6.29
C VAL A 265 -3.69 -4.54 -4.84
N THR A 266 -3.19 -3.56 -4.08
CA THR A 266 -3.53 -3.36 -2.67
C THR A 266 -4.61 -2.30 -2.57
N TYR A 267 -5.76 -2.66 -2.01
CA TYR A 267 -6.87 -1.76 -1.74
C TYR A 267 -6.78 -1.16 -0.35
N GLY A 268 -7.13 0.11 -0.22
CA GLY A 268 -7.06 0.80 1.06
C GLY A 268 -7.46 2.27 0.98
N ARG A 269 -7.02 3.01 2.00
CA ARG A 269 -7.14 4.46 2.15
C ARG A 269 -5.83 5.06 2.63
N LYS A 270 -5.52 6.26 2.14
CA LYS A 270 -4.35 7.01 2.57
C LYS A 270 -4.74 8.47 2.73
N GLY A 271 -4.30 9.11 3.80
CA GLY A 271 -4.43 10.56 3.94
C GLY A 271 -3.10 11.18 4.28
N ILE A 272 -2.82 12.30 3.62
CA ILE A 272 -1.59 13.07 3.75
C ILE A 272 -1.97 14.47 4.22
N PHE A 273 -1.72 14.74 5.49
CA PHE A 273 -1.85 16.04 6.13
C PHE A 273 -0.62 16.89 5.84
N ILE A 274 -0.88 18.14 5.51
CA ILE A 274 0.10 19.23 5.46
C ILE A 274 -0.40 20.27 6.46
N MET A 275 0.30 20.37 7.59
CA MET A 275 -0.05 21.22 8.71
C MET A 275 1.00 22.32 8.89
N GLU A 276 0.56 23.56 8.88
CA GLU A 276 1.38 24.75 9.09
C GLU A 276 0.93 25.43 10.37
N SER A 277 1.85 25.66 11.30
CA SER A 277 1.53 26.13 12.64
C SER A 277 2.66 27.00 13.22
N ASP A 278 2.29 27.95 14.08
CA ASP A 278 3.24 28.72 14.90
C ASP A 278 3.66 28.01 16.19
N SER A 279 3.04 26.86 16.50
CA SER A 279 3.49 25.96 17.56
C SER A 279 4.83 25.30 17.20
N SER A 280 5.55 24.81 18.20
CA SER A 280 6.79 24.04 17.99
C SER A 280 6.52 22.71 17.29
N TYR A 281 7.51 22.17 16.58
CA TYR A 281 7.41 20.83 15.97
C TYR A 281 7.02 19.76 16.99
N SER A 282 7.60 19.80 18.19
CA SER A 282 7.25 18.84 19.26
C SER A 282 5.76 18.90 19.63
N MET A 283 5.18 20.09 19.76
CA MET A 283 3.75 20.26 20.06
C MET A 283 2.88 19.74 18.92
N VAL A 284 3.21 20.05 17.66
CA VAL A 284 2.49 19.54 16.49
C VAL A 284 2.59 18.00 16.42
N LYS A 285 3.79 17.44 16.61
CA LYS A 285 4.05 16.00 16.61
C LYS A 285 3.22 15.27 17.66
N GLN A 286 3.19 15.79 18.89
CA GLN A 286 2.37 15.24 19.98
C GLN A 286 0.87 15.33 19.68
N THR A 287 0.41 16.46 19.15
CA THR A 287 -0.99 16.68 18.76
C THR A 287 -1.45 15.65 17.74
N LEU A 288 -0.66 15.44 16.68
CA LEU A 288 -0.95 14.47 15.63
C LEU A 288 -0.89 13.02 16.13
N ASN A 289 0.06 12.70 17.02
CA ASN A 289 0.16 11.37 17.63
C ASN A 289 -1.11 10.98 18.41
N VAL A 290 -1.70 11.90 19.17
CA VAL A 290 -2.97 11.63 19.89
C VAL A 290 -4.07 11.24 18.90
N ALA A 291 -4.19 11.99 17.80
CA ALA A 291 -5.23 11.77 16.80
C ALA A 291 -5.04 10.46 16.01
N PHE A 292 -3.82 10.15 15.57
CA PHE A 292 -3.55 8.93 14.81
C PHE A 292 -3.55 7.67 15.67
N ASN A 293 -3.08 7.73 16.92
CA ASN A 293 -3.19 6.60 17.85
C ASN A 293 -4.66 6.30 18.14
N LEU A 294 -5.48 7.32 18.38
CA LEU A 294 -6.92 7.14 18.55
C LEU A 294 -7.57 6.52 17.29
N SER A 295 -7.17 6.97 16.10
CA SER A 295 -7.66 6.38 14.85
C SER A 295 -7.30 4.89 14.76
N ALA A 296 -6.06 4.52 15.08
CA ALA A 296 -5.61 3.13 15.07
C ALA A 296 -6.40 2.27 16.08
N GLU A 297 -6.59 2.78 17.31
CA GLU A 297 -7.38 2.11 18.35
C GLU A 297 -8.82 1.86 17.90
N MET A 298 -9.47 2.88 17.32
CA MET A 298 -10.88 2.78 16.93
C MET A 298 -11.08 1.95 15.65
N LEU A 299 -10.11 1.93 14.72
CA LEU A 299 -10.15 1.03 13.56
C LEU A 299 -9.95 -0.44 13.95
N GLY A 300 -9.12 -0.72 14.96
CA GLY A 300 -8.94 -2.07 15.50
C GLY A 300 -10.19 -2.64 16.19
N VAL A 301 -11.09 -1.76 16.66
CA VAL A 301 -12.34 -2.12 17.37
C VAL A 301 -13.57 -2.07 16.45
N SER A 302 -13.53 -1.30 15.36
CA SER A 302 -14.65 -1.12 14.44
C SER A 302 -14.29 -1.50 13.01
N ALA A 303 -14.34 -2.81 12.70
CA ALA A 303 -14.12 -3.32 11.34
C ALA A 303 -15.22 -2.91 10.34
N THR A 304 -16.29 -2.21 10.79
CA THR A 304 -17.48 -1.92 9.97
C THR A 304 -18.18 -0.59 10.29
N GLY A 305 -17.65 0.24 11.21
CA GLY A 305 -18.36 1.42 11.72
C GLY A 305 -17.69 2.75 11.39
N LYS A 306 -18.52 3.72 10.96
CA LYS A 306 -18.16 5.15 10.88
C LYS A 306 -17.56 5.61 12.21
N LEU A 307 -16.30 6.04 12.18
CA LEU A 307 -15.64 6.69 13.33
C LEU A 307 -16.47 7.89 13.83
N GLY A 308 -16.91 8.74 12.89
CA GLY A 308 -17.96 9.75 13.06
C GLY A 308 -17.88 10.59 14.34
N ASP A 309 -19.05 10.90 14.91
CA ASP A 309 -19.19 11.74 16.10
C ASP A 309 -18.49 11.15 17.35
N LYS A 310 -18.40 9.81 17.42
CA LYS A 310 -17.69 9.12 18.50
C LYS A 310 -16.20 9.45 18.49
N PHE A 311 -15.58 9.48 17.31
CA PHE A 311 -14.18 9.87 17.18
C PHE A 311 -13.95 11.32 17.61
N TYR A 312 -14.84 12.25 17.21
CA TYR A 312 -14.75 13.63 17.67
C TYR A 312 -14.84 13.75 19.19
N ALA A 313 -15.82 13.08 19.82
CA ALA A 313 -16.01 13.12 21.27
C ALA A 313 -14.76 12.61 22.02
N GLU A 314 -14.24 11.45 21.61
CA GLU A 314 -13.06 10.83 22.23
C GLU A 314 -11.79 11.66 21.98
N LEU A 315 -11.60 12.16 20.76
CA LEU A 315 -10.47 13.03 20.44
C LEU A 315 -10.50 14.32 21.28
N ASN A 316 -11.69 14.92 21.43
CA ASN A 316 -11.87 16.11 22.25
C ASN A 316 -11.56 15.84 23.73
N LEU A 317 -11.81 14.64 24.25
CA LEU A 317 -11.44 14.29 25.63
C LEU A 317 -9.93 14.06 25.79
N ARG A 318 -9.27 13.45 24.81
CA ARG A 318 -7.85 13.09 24.87
C ARG A 318 -6.90 14.26 24.63
N LEU A 319 -7.32 15.26 23.85
CA LEU A 319 -6.48 16.42 23.57
C LEU A 319 -6.45 17.38 24.76
N THR A 320 -5.25 17.83 25.11
CA THR A 320 -5.03 18.95 26.03
C THR A 320 -5.50 20.28 25.43
N LYS A 321 -5.61 21.33 26.26
CA LYS A 321 -6.01 22.67 25.81
C LYS A 321 -5.03 23.23 24.77
N GLU A 322 -3.74 23.03 24.97
CA GLU A 322 -2.66 23.48 24.10
C GLU A 322 -2.67 22.77 22.74
N GLN A 323 -2.97 21.47 22.73
CA GLN A 323 -3.11 20.71 21.49
C GLN A 323 -4.35 21.13 20.70
N LYS A 324 -5.48 21.39 21.37
CA LYS A 324 -6.67 21.94 20.72
C LYS A 324 -6.40 23.31 20.12
N ALA A 325 -5.70 24.18 20.85
CA ALA A 325 -5.27 25.49 20.34
C ALA A 325 -4.32 25.36 19.15
N THR A 326 -3.42 24.36 19.15
CA THR A 326 -2.54 24.07 18.02
C THR A 326 -3.32 23.70 16.76
N ILE A 327 -4.38 22.88 16.87
CA ILE A 327 -5.26 22.56 15.75
C ILE A 327 -6.04 23.79 15.29
N GLN A 328 -6.60 24.55 16.24
CA GLN A 328 -7.42 25.73 15.97
C GLN A 328 -6.66 26.82 15.20
N ASN A 329 -5.38 27.02 15.51
CA ASN A 329 -4.56 28.09 14.95
C ASN A 329 -3.67 27.63 13.78
N ALA A 330 -3.78 26.37 13.35
CA ALA A 330 -3.02 25.85 12.23
C ALA A 330 -3.77 26.01 10.91
N ARG A 331 -3.00 26.12 9.82
CA ARG A 331 -3.51 25.90 8.46
C ARG A 331 -3.26 24.45 8.10
N ILE A 332 -4.33 23.69 7.91
CA ILE A 332 -4.24 22.25 7.62
C ILE A 332 -4.91 21.98 6.27
N LYS A 333 -4.18 21.30 5.39
CA LYS A 333 -4.69 20.76 4.14
C LYS A 333 -4.44 19.27 4.10
N VAL A 334 -5.39 18.51 3.55
CA VAL A 334 -5.32 17.06 3.52
C VAL A 334 -5.56 16.59 2.10
N TYR A 335 -4.67 15.74 1.61
CA TYR A 335 -4.91 14.94 0.42
C TYR A 335 -5.37 13.55 0.86
N ILE A 336 -6.57 13.16 0.44
CA ILE A 336 -7.17 11.88 0.82
C ILE A 336 -7.29 11.02 -0.42
N ILE A 337 -6.89 9.76 -0.33
CA ILE A 337 -7.01 8.73 -1.36
C ILE A 337 -7.97 7.68 -0.83
N GLY A 338 -9.04 7.41 -1.58
CA GLY A 338 -9.94 6.28 -1.34
C GLY A 338 -11.22 6.59 -0.57
N VAL A 339 -11.53 7.86 -0.35
CA VAL A 339 -12.86 8.29 0.12
C VAL A 339 -13.79 8.36 -1.10
N ASP A 340 -14.94 7.69 -1.00
CA ASP A 340 -15.95 7.56 -2.07
C ASP A 340 -15.38 7.13 -3.44
N GLY A 341 -14.33 6.31 -3.43
CA GLY A 341 -13.70 5.79 -4.63
C GLY A 341 -12.81 6.80 -5.38
N LYS A 342 -12.50 7.97 -4.80
CA LYS A 342 -11.76 9.06 -5.45
C LYS A 342 -10.62 9.58 -4.57
N SER A 343 -9.78 10.41 -5.18
CA SER A 343 -8.86 11.28 -4.43
C SER A 343 -9.44 12.68 -4.28
N THR A 344 -9.36 13.25 -3.07
CA THR A 344 -9.82 14.60 -2.76
C THR A 344 -8.74 15.42 -2.06
N VAL A 345 -8.83 16.73 -2.24
CA VAL A 345 -7.98 17.70 -1.56
C VAL A 345 -8.89 18.61 -0.75
N GLU A 346 -8.75 18.59 0.56
CA GLU A 346 -9.64 19.30 1.49
C GLU A 346 -8.84 20.22 2.41
N ALA A 347 -9.31 21.45 2.56
CA ALA A 347 -8.83 22.33 3.63
C ALA A 347 -9.62 22.02 4.90
N VAL A 348 -8.94 21.89 6.03
CA VAL A 348 -9.61 21.70 7.31
C VAL A 348 -10.15 23.03 7.80
N THR A 349 -11.46 23.12 7.94
CA THR A 349 -12.17 24.31 8.43
C THR A 349 -13.01 23.96 9.66
N GLY A 350 -13.24 24.92 10.56
CA GLY A 350 -14.05 24.67 11.77
C GLY A 350 -13.27 24.05 12.94
N GLY A 351 -11.95 24.27 12.98
CA GLY A 351 -11.11 23.90 14.11
C GLY A 351 -11.05 22.40 14.37
N LEU A 352 -11.14 22.01 15.64
CA LEU A 352 -11.08 20.61 16.06
C LEU A 352 -12.15 19.73 15.40
N ALA A 353 -13.37 20.24 15.19
CA ALA A 353 -14.45 19.48 14.57
C ALA A 353 -14.12 19.12 13.12
N GLY A 354 -13.61 20.09 12.35
CA GLY A 354 -13.15 19.85 10.98
C GLY A 354 -11.99 18.86 10.92
N PHE A 355 -11.03 19.02 11.83
CA PHE A 355 -9.86 18.13 11.91
C PHE A 355 -10.28 16.69 12.21
N ALA A 356 -11.16 16.51 13.20
CA ALA A 356 -11.70 15.20 13.56
C ALA A 356 -12.48 14.57 12.41
N LYS A 357 -13.31 15.36 11.70
CA LYS A 357 -14.10 14.89 10.55
C LYS A 357 -13.21 14.27 9.48
N VAL A 358 -12.10 14.92 9.12
CA VAL A 358 -11.21 14.44 8.06
C VAL A 358 -10.49 13.15 8.46
N ILE A 359 -10.09 13.01 9.72
CA ILE A 359 -9.50 11.75 10.20
C ILE A 359 -10.56 10.64 10.28
N ALA A 360 -11.78 10.97 10.68
CA ALA A 360 -12.87 10.02 10.81
C ALA A 360 -13.36 9.43 9.46
N GLN A 361 -13.16 10.15 8.33
CA GLN A 361 -13.52 9.67 6.99
C GLN A 361 -12.77 8.39 6.57
N ASN A 362 -11.75 7.97 7.30
CA ASN A 362 -10.91 6.83 6.92
C ASN A 362 -11.49 5.46 7.31
N GLY A 363 -12.51 5.41 8.18
CA GLY A 363 -13.00 4.13 8.76
C GLY A 363 -14.06 3.36 7.99
N ASP A 364 -14.59 3.87 6.87
CA ASP A 364 -15.74 3.24 6.21
C ASP A 364 -15.35 2.16 5.22
N PHE A 365 -15.11 0.94 5.69
CA PHE A 365 -14.91 -0.21 4.81
C PHE A 365 -16.19 -1.04 4.67
N THR A 366 -16.64 -1.29 3.44
CA THR A 366 -17.74 -2.22 3.14
C THR A 366 -17.49 -3.01 1.86
N PRO A 367 -18.17 -4.16 1.64
CA PRO A 367 -18.11 -4.87 0.36
C PRO A 367 -18.46 -4.03 -0.88
N ASP A 368 -19.32 -3.01 -0.72
CA ASP A 368 -19.70 -2.09 -1.79
C ASP A 368 -18.78 -0.85 -1.90
N ASN A 369 -18.00 -0.55 -0.85
CA ASN A 369 -16.99 0.49 -0.82
C ASN A 369 -15.67 -0.04 -0.22
N PRO A 370 -14.94 -0.91 -0.94
CA PRO A 370 -13.73 -1.54 -0.42
C PRO A 370 -12.51 -0.61 -0.28
N GLY A 371 -12.67 0.67 -0.66
CA GLY A 371 -11.56 1.60 -0.88
C GLY A 371 -11.11 1.62 -2.34
N VAL A 372 -9.90 2.12 -2.57
CA VAL A 372 -9.28 2.20 -3.91
C VAL A 372 -7.92 1.55 -3.91
N ILE A 373 -7.38 1.26 -5.09
CA ILE A 373 -6.00 0.79 -5.26
C ILE A 373 -5.03 1.86 -4.71
N LEU A 374 -4.30 1.55 -3.65
CA LEU A 374 -3.23 2.40 -3.12
C LEU A 374 -1.89 2.08 -3.79
N TYR A 375 -1.63 0.78 -3.96
CA TYR A 375 -0.38 0.27 -4.50
C TYR A 375 -0.66 -0.87 -5.48
N TYR A 376 0.25 -1.09 -6.42
CA TYR A 376 0.28 -2.27 -7.27
C TYR A 376 1.68 -2.85 -7.32
N SER A 377 1.78 -4.17 -7.48
CA SER A 377 3.03 -4.86 -7.72
C SER A 377 3.11 -5.31 -9.18
N LEU A 378 4.33 -5.32 -9.70
CA LEU A 378 4.64 -5.79 -11.04
C LEU A 378 5.52 -7.02 -10.96
N ASN A 379 5.26 -8.00 -11.82
CA ASN A 379 6.14 -9.13 -12.05
C ASN A 379 6.55 -9.17 -13.52
N TYR A 380 7.75 -9.65 -13.79
CA TYR A 380 8.23 -9.88 -15.14
C TYR A 380 7.43 -10.99 -15.82
N LEU A 381 6.99 -10.77 -17.08
CA LEU A 381 6.23 -11.79 -17.81
C LEU A 381 7.04 -13.07 -18.06
N ARG A 382 8.37 -12.98 -18.04
CA ARG A 382 9.26 -14.10 -18.36
C ARG A 382 9.28 -15.19 -17.31
N ASP A 383 9.48 -14.78 -16.07
CA ASP A 383 9.82 -15.65 -14.93
C ASP A 383 8.92 -15.41 -13.72
N PHE A 384 7.94 -14.50 -13.86
CA PHE A 384 7.13 -14.00 -12.75
C PHE A 384 7.98 -13.48 -11.58
N GLY A 385 9.23 -13.06 -11.83
CA GLY A 385 10.07 -12.42 -10.84
C GLY A 385 9.55 -11.04 -10.48
N THR A 386 9.62 -10.66 -9.21
CA THR A 386 9.11 -9.37 -8.74
C THR A 386 9.95 -8.22 -9.27
N PHE A 387 9.30 -7.20 -9.82
CA PHE A 387 9.92 -5.92 -10.15
C PHE A 387 10.19 -5.13 -8.86
N ARG A 388 11.36 -4.49 -8.78
CA ARG A 388 11.79 -3.71 -7.62
C ARG A 388 12.17 -2.31 -8.07
N ASN A 389 11.39 -1.32 -7.66
CA ASN A 389 11.71 0.09 -7.86
C ASN A 389 12.79 0.52 -6.86
N LYS A 390 13.76 1.33 -7.28
CA LYS A 390 14.86 1.79 -6.44
C LYS A 390 14.67 3.25 -6.06
N PHE A 391 15.09 3.60 -4.86
CA PHE A 391 15.01 4.95 -4.32
C PHE A 391 16.36 5.39 -3.77
N GLN A 392 16.61 6.69 -3.86
CA GLN A 392 17.75 7.36 -3.27
C GLN A 392 17.24 8.54 -2.44
N LEU A 393 17.53 8.52 -1.14
CA LEU A 393 17.23 9.60 -0.21
C LEU A 393 18.51 10.36 0.08
N ASN A 394 18.59 11.61 -0.36
CA ASN A 394 19.65 12.54 0.01
C ASN A 394 19.17 13.37 1.19
N ILE A 395 19.89 13.33 2.31
CA ILE A 395 19.48 13.94 3.57
C ILE A 395 20.59 14.91 3.99
N THR A 396 20.32 16.23 3.94
CA THR A 396 21.26 17.27 4.39
C THR A 396 21.20 17.40 5.91
N ASN A 397 22.35 17.43 6.59
CA ASN A 397 22.47 17.45 8.06
C ASN A 397 21.76 18.61 8.76
#